data_AF-A0A7C1XYT2-F1
#
_entry.id   AF-A0A7C1XYT2-F1
#
_cell.length_a   1.000
_cell.length_b   1.000
_cell.length_c   1.000
_cell.angle_alpha   90.00
_cell.angle_beta   90.00
_cell.angle_gamma   90.00
#
_symmetry.space_group_name_H-M   'P 1'
#
loop_
_entity.id
_entity.type
_entity.pdbx_description
1 polymer ?
#
loop_
_entity_poly.entity_id
_entity_poly.type
_entity_poly.pdbx_seq_one_letter_code
_entity_poly.pdbx_strand_id
1 'polypeptide(L)'
;MTESRDISIQVPVLTRVEGEGALELDIHQGRIEALRLRIYEPPRLFEKFLEGRAPDEVIDMVARICGICPAAYQMTAVQALEALFGVRVDPWVAAMRRVFYCAEWL
;
A
#
# COMPACT_ATOMS: atom_id res chain seq x y z
N MET A 1 -26.92 26.33 19.22
CA MET A 1 -25.88 26.92 18.36
C MET A 1 -24.58 26.24 18.71
N THR A 2 -24.10 25.33 17.86
CA THR A 2 -22.76 24.75 18.03
C THR A 2 -21.76 25.89 17.80
N GLU A 3 -20.98 26.25 18.81
CA GLU A 3 -19.97 27.30 18.67
C GLU A 3 -18.99 26.90 17.57
N SER A 4 -18.87 27.75 16.55
CA SER A 4 -17.85 27.63 15.52
C SER A 4 -16.49 27.94 16.14
N ARG A 5 -15.55 27.00 16.10
CA ARG A 5 -14.22 27.12 16.71
C ARG A 5 -13.13 27.01 15.66
N ASP A 6 -12.03 27.69 15.95
CA ASP A 6 -10.80 27.61 15.20
C ASP A 6 -9.83 26.69 15.96
N ILE A 7 -9.32 25.67 15.28
CA ILE A 7 -8.53 24.59 15.88
C ILE A 7 -7.40 24.24 14.93
N SER A 8 -6.16 24.23 15.43
CA SER A 8 -5.03 23.60 14.72
C SER A 8 -4.64 22.32 15.45
N ILE A 9 -4.57 21.22 14.70
CA ILE A 9 -4.23 19.88 15.20
C ILE A 9 -2.97 19.42 14.48
N GLN A 10 -1.96 19.06 15.27
CA GLN A 10 -0.69 18.54 14.76
C GLN A 10 -0.51 17.13 15.32
N VAL A 11 -0.52 16.14 14.42
CA VAL A 11 -0.25 14.73 14.75
C VAL A 11 1.12 14.39 14.14
N PRO A 12 2.22 14.57 14.90
CA PRO A 12 3.57 14.41 14.36
C PRO A 12 3.91 12.96 14.00
N VAL A 13 3.20 11.99 14.59
CA VAL A 13 3.32 10.56 14.30
C VAL A 13 1.94 9.93 14.29
N LEU A 14 1.54 9.40 13.14
CA LEU A 14 0.33 8.58 13.00
C LEU A 14 0.59 7.19 13.57
N THR A 15 -0.19 6.80 14.57
CA THR A 15 -0.13 5.46 15.16
C THR A 15 -1.27 4.59 14.63
N ARG A 16 -1.12 3.26 14.73
CA ARG A 16 -2.09 2.25 14.23
C ARG A 16 -2.29 2.31 12.71
N VAL A 17 -1.25 2.66 11.97
CA VAL A 17 -1.15 2.55 10.52
C VAL A 17 0.16 1.82 10.19
N GLU A 18 0.27 1.29 8.97
CA GLU A 18 1.55 0.85 8.44
C GLU A 18 2.31 2.04 7.83
N GLY A 19 3.64 1.99 7.91
CA GLY A 19 4.53 3.06 7.46
C GLY A 19 4.63 4.23 8.43
N GLU A 20 5.32 5.27 8.00
CA GLU A 20 5.60 6.47 8.80
C GLU A 20 5.01 7.73 8.18
N GLY A 21 4.20 8.45 8.97
CA GLY A 21 3.63 9.71 8.53
C GLY A 21 3.10 10.60 9.65
N ALA A 22 2.83 11.84 9.27
CA ALA A 22 2.28 12.89 10.12
C ALA A 22 1.05 13.52 9.46
N LEU A 23 0.16 14.09 10.26
CA LEU A 23 -1.06 14.75 9.80
C LEU A 23 -1.17 16.14 10.46
N GLU A 24 -1.41 17.15 9.63
CA GLU A 24 -1.61 18.53 10.07
C GLU A 24 -3.01 18.98 9.62
N LEU A 25 -3.82 19.52 10.52
CA LEU A 25 -5.16 20.01 10.24
C LEU A 25 -5.34 21.44 10.77
N ASP A 26 -5.86 22.31 9.93
CA ASP A 26 -6.28 23.66 10.31
C ASP A 26 -7.80 23.78 10.05
N ILE A 27 -8.56 24.02 11.13
CA ILE A 27 -10.01 24.14 11.15
C ILE A 27 -10.34 25.58 11.52
N HIS A 28 -11.19 26.23 10.73
CA HIS A 28 -11.69 27.58 11.00
C HIS A 28 -13.20 27.60 10.80
N GLN A 29 -13.91 28.23 11.75
CA GLN A 29 -15.36 28.24 11.83
C GLN A 29 -16.00 26.84 11.71
N GLY A 30 -15.35 25.83 12.29
CA GLY A 30 -15.81 24.43 12.22
C GLY A 30 -15.67 23.76 10.85
N ARG A 31 -14.93 24.35 9.91
CA ARG A 31 -14.61 23.77 8.59
C ARG A 31 -13.10 23.55 8.48
N ILE A 32 -12.70 22.42 7.92
CA ILE A 32 -11.29 22.17 7.59
C ILE A 32 -10.91 23.10 6.43
N GLU A 33 -9.96 23.99 6.66
CA GLU A 33 -9.39 24.86 5.62
C GLU A 33 -8.10 24.28 5.05
N ALA A 34 -7.31 23.57 5.86
CA ALA A 34 -6.13 22.85 5.40
C ALA A 34 -6.01 21.46 6.05
N LEU A 35 -5.59 20.49 5.23
CA LEU A 35 -5.23 19.14 5.66
C LEU A 35 -3.97 18.72 4.91
N ARG A 36 -2.91 18.38 5.64
CA ARG A 36 -1.64 17.93 5.07
C ARG A 36 -1.28 16.57 5.64
N LEU A 37 -1.16 15.57 4.76
CA LEU A 37 -0.56 14.28 5.07
C LEU A 37 0.90 14.32 4.64
N ARG A 38 1.81 14.04 5.57
CA ARG A 38 3.26 13.96 5.31
C ARG A 38 3.71 12.53 5.51
N ILE A 39 4.13 11.87 4.44
CA ILE A 39 4.75 10.54 4.50
C ILE A 39 6.25 10.77 4.43
N TYR A 40 6.98 10.40 5.48
CA TYR A 40 8.42 10.63 5.58
C TYR A 40 9.21 9.33 5.73
N GLU A 41 8.54 8.19 5.52
CA GLU A 41 9.19 6.89 5.42
C GLU A 41 10.32 6.93 4.36
N PRO A 42 11.52 6.41 4.66
CA PRO A 42 12.63 6.45 3.73
C PRO A 42 12.30 5.69 2.43
N PRO A 43 12.56 6.27 1.25
CA PRO A 43 12.30 5.59 0.00
C PRO A 43 13.19 4.35 -0.12
N ARG A 44 12.56 3.19 -0.31
CA ARG A 44 13.26 1.89 -0.46
C ARG A 44 13.65 1.58 -1.92
N LEU A 45 13.06 2.30 -2.88
CA LEU A 45 13.41 2.25 -4.31
C LEU A 45 13.38 0.84 -4.92
N PHE A 46 12.34 0.06 -4.60
CA PHE A 46 12.17 -1.32 -5.10
C PHE A 46 12.24 -1.38 -6.62
N GLU A 47 11.66 -0.41 -7.32
CA GLU A 47 11.61 -0.33 -8.77
C GLU A 47 13.00 -0.46 -9.40
N LYS A 48 14.00 0.20 -8.79
CA LYS A 48 15.38 0.12 -9.28
C LYS A 48 16.03 -1.23 -9.01
N PHE A 49 15.70 -1.87 -7.90
CA PHE A 49 16.22 -3.19 -7.55
C PHE A 49 15.62 -4.33 -8.38
N LEU A 50 14.45 -4.12 -9.00
CA LEU A 50 13.82 -5.09 -9.89
C LEU A 50 14.49 -5.12 -11.28
N GLU A 51 15.20 -4.07 -11.69
CA GLU A 51 15.86 -4.04 -13.00
C GLU A 51 16.89 -5.18 -13.13
N GLY A 52 16.78 -5.95 -14.22
CA GLY A 52 17.69 -7.07 -14.51
C GLY A 52 17.43 -8.35 -13.70
N ARG A 53 16.39 -8.39 -12.85
CA ARG A 53 16.01 -9.57 -12.08
C ARG A 53 15.22 -10.57 -12.91
N ALA A 54 15.36 -11.85 -12.57
CA ALA A 54 14.54 -12.89 -13.13
C ALA A 54 13.07 -12.78 -12.63
N PRO A 55 12.07 -13.21 -13.44
CA PRO A 55 10.65 -13.11 -13.06
C PRO A 55 10.30 -13.75 -11.71
N ASP A 56 10.88 -14.89 -11.38
CA ASP A 56 10.70 -15.59 -10.11
C ASP A 56 11.30 -14.83 -8.93
N GLU A 57 12.49 -14.22 -9.11
CA GLU A 57 13.06 -13.31 -8.11
C GLU A 57 12.14 -12.10 -7.86
N VAL A 58 11.56 -11.51 -8.91
CA VAL A 58 10.68 -10.34 -8.80
C VAL A 58 9.47 -10.65 -7.91
N ILE A 59 8.83 -11.82 -8.10
CA ILE A 59 7.67 -12.24 -7.31
C ILE A 59 8.02 -12.27 -5.82
N ASP A 60 9.18 -12.80 -5.45
CA ASP A 60 9.62 -12.80 -4.06
C ASP A 60 9.99 -11.39 -3.58
N MET A 61 10.76 -10.63 -4.36
CA MET A 61 11.22 -9.31 -3.94
C MET A 61 10.07 -8.35 -3.62
N VAL A 62 9.01 -8.32 -4.44
CA VAL A 62 7.89 -7.38 -4.23
C VAL A 62 7.08 -7.68 -2.96
N ALA A 63 7.11 -8.92 -2.44
CA ALA A 63 6.45 -9.27 -1.18
C ALA A 63 7.02 -8.49 0.02
N ARG A 64 8.22 -7.91 -0.13
CA ARG A 64 8.92 -7.14 0.91
C ARG A 64 8.59 -5.65 0.84
N ILE A 65 7.72 -5.23 -0.09
CA ILE A 65 7.24 -3.85 -0.16
C ILE A 65 6.37 -3.54 1.06
N CYS A 66 5.50 -4.45 1.50
CA CYS A 66 4.68 -4.22 2.68
C CYS A 66 4.51 -5.51 3.47
N GLY A 67 4.73 -5.44 4.78
CA GLY A 67 4.65 -6.62 5.67
C GLY A 67 3.23 -7.07 5.98
N ILE A 68 2.23 -6.19 5.78
CA ILE A 68 0.82 -6.51 6.07
C ILE A 68 0.03 -6.98 4.84
N CYS A 69 0.51 -6.69 3.63
CA CYS A 69 -0.12 -7.15 2.38
C CYS A 69 0.87 -7.80 1.37
N PRO A 70 1.77 -8.70 1.81
CA PRO A 70 2.74 -9.31 0.92
C PRO A 70 2.12 -10.10 -0.23
N ALA A 71 1.02 -10.82 0.01
CA ALA A 71 0.33 -11.62 -1.01
C ALA A 71 -0.26 -10.73 -2.11
N ALA A 72 -0.74 -9.53 -1.77
CA ALA A 72 -1.21 -8.59 -2.77
C ALA A 72 -0.11 -8.17 -3.76
N TYR A 73 1.09 -7.90 -3.27
CA TYR A 73 2.24 -7.58 -4.13
C TYR A 73 2.67 -8.78 -4.97
N GLN A 74 2.78 -9.97 -4.36
CA GLN A 74 3.15 -11.20 -5.08
C GLN A 74 2.16 -11.52 -6.20
N MET A 75 0.86 -11.48 -5.90
CA MET A 75 -0.18 -11.80 -6.86
C MET A 75 -0.24 -10.78 -8.00
N THR A 76 0.03 -9.52 -7.72
CA THR A 76 0.12 -8.47 -8.75
C THR A 76 1.31 -8.73 -9.68
N ALA A 77 2.48 -9.05 -9.14
CA ALA A 77 3.65 -9.39 -9.96
C ALA A 77 3.41 -10.65 -10.82
N VAL A 78 2.82 -11.70 -10.24
CA VAL A 78 2.46 -12.92 -10.97
C VAL A 78 1.53 -12.59 -12.14
N GLN A 79 0.45 -11.83 -11.92
CA GLN A 79 -0.50 -11.48 -12.97
C GLN A 79 0.15 -10.63 -14.08
N ALA A 80 1.02 -9.70 -13.70
CA ALA A 80 1.75 -8.87 -14.66
C ALA A 80 2.70 -9.69 -15.54
N LEU A 81 3.44 -10.63 -14.93
CA LEU A 81 4.35 -11.53 -15.65
C LEU A 81 3.58 -12.52 -16.53
N GLU A 82 2.46 -13.05 -16.06
CA GLU A 82 1.60 -13.93 -16.87
C GLU A 82 1.04 -13.22 -18.09
N ALA A 83 0.58 -11.98 -17.93
CA ALA A 83 0.15 -11.14 -19.04
C ALA A 83 1.31 -10.88 -20.02
N LEU A 84 2.51 -10.58 -19.52
CA LEU A 84 3.70 -10.37 -20.35
C LEU A 84 4.11 -11.61 -21.16
N PHE A 85 4.03 -12.80 -20.55
CA PHE A 85 4.40 -14.06 -21.20
C PHE A 85 3.24 -14.74 -21.95
N GLY A 86 2.03 -14.17 -21.94
CA GLY A 86 0.85 -14.77 -22.57
C GLY A 86 0.40 -16.08 -21.91
N VAL A 87 0.66 -16.24 -20.62
CA VAL A 87 0.30 -17.46 -19.87
C VAL A 87 -1.20 -17.47 -19.59
N ARG A 88 -1.86 -18.57 -19.92
CA ARG A 88 -3.26 -18.82 -19.57
C ARG A 88 -3.33 -19.65 -18.29
N VAL A 89 -3.93 -19.08 -17.26
CA VAL A 89 -4.08 -19.72 -15.95
C VAL A 89 -5.29 -20.66 -15.97
N ASP A 90 -5.11 -21.87 -15.43
CA ASP A 90 -6.19 -22.84 -15.26
C ASP A 90 -7.24 -22.35 -14.24
N PRO A 91 -8.54 -22.59 -14.45
CA PRO A 91 -9.59 -22.18 -13.50
C PRO A 91 -9.35 -22.61 -12.05
N TRP A 92 -8.79 -23.80 -11.82
CA TRP A 92 -8.45 -24.28 -10.48
C TRP A 92 -7.37 -23.41 -9.83
N VAL A 93 -6.31 -23.09 -10.56
CA VAL A 93 -5.21 -22.25 -10.06
C VAL A 93 -5.72 -20.83 -9.74
N ALA A 94 -6.56 -20.27 -10.61
CA ALA A 94 -7.20 -18.98 -10.36
C ALA A 94 -8.08 -18.99 -9.09
N ALA A 95 -8.82 -20.08 -8.86
CA ALA A 95 -9.62 -20.24 -7.65
C ALA A 95 -8.74 -20.34 -6.39
N MET A 96 -7.66 -21.12 -6.42
CA MET A 96 -6.74 -21.25 -5.28
C MET A 96 -6.02 -19.93 -4.96
N ARG A 97 -5.60 -19.18 -5.99
CA ARG A 97 -5.03 -17.83 -5.81
C ARG A 97 -6.01 -16.86 -5.18
N ARG A 98 -7.31 -16.96 -5.53
CA ARG A 98 -8.36 -16.16 -4.89
C ARG A 98 -8.53 -16.54 -3.41
N VAL A 99 -8.51 -17.83 -3.08
CA VAL A 99 -8.54 -18.28 -1.67
C VAL A 99 -7.34 -17.74 -0.91
N PHE A 100 -6.13 -17.84 -1.47
CA PHE A 100 -4.91 -17.30 -0.87
C PHE A 100 -5.01 -15.78 -0.63
N TYR A 101 -5.46 -15.01 -1.63
CA TYR A 101 -5.63 -13.56 -1.50
C TYR A 101 -6.71 -13.19 -0.46
N CYS A 102 -7.83 -13.92 -0.42
CA CYS A 102 -8.88 -13.72 0.59
C CYS A 102 -8.40 -14.07 2.00
N ALA A 103 -7.46 -15.02 2.14
CA ALA A 103 -6.90 -15.37 3.44
C ALA A 103 -6.04 -14.24 4.04
N GLU A 104 -5.32 -13.47 3.23
CA GLU A 104 -4.62 -12.25 3.69
C GLU A 104 -5.60 -11.17 4.19
N TRP A 105 -6.84 -11.20 3.72
CA TRP A 105 -7.86 -10.21 4.07
C TRP A 105 -8.53 -10.48 5.44
N LEU A 106 -8.36 -11.67 6.00
CA LEU A 106 -8.93 -12.10 7.28
C LEU A 106 -7.95 -11.85 8.44
#